data_AF-A0A967FZV3-F1
#
_entry.id   AF-A0A967FZV3-F1
#
_cell.length_a   1.000
_cell.length_b   1.000
_cell.length_c   1.000
_cell.angle_alpha   90.00
_cell.angle_beta   90.00
_cell.angle_gamma   90.00
#
_symmetry.space_group_name_H-M   'P 1'
#
loop_
_entity.id
_entity.type
_entity.pdbx_description
1 polymer ?
#
loop_
_entity_poly.entity_id
_entity_poly.type
_entity_poly.pdbx_seq_one_letter_code
_entity_poly.pdbx_strand_id
1 'polypeptide(L)'
;MMYSKDIFHITDRLREALGLKSDTDLAGELGMTLGALRNHKTRRTIPYGQIAELCSRKGISMDWVLTGEGSIWKPDIHHYDDSVPGVENFSQRLQYLRENIFREGPEEFIHSLEITRQHLEELEAGTREPDGRFLTLLHSKYHGRVDLNWLLTGTSHFFAPPSESLPRAVAQQGSPYDDTLMKDVIETVEEIIREEGLSIPPEKK
;
A
#
# COMPACT_ATOMS: atom_id res chain seq x y z
N MET A 1 -4.51 -1.52 -17.20
CA MET A 1 -3.63 -0.55 -16.51
C MET A 1 -2.30 -1.24 -16.22
N MET A 2 -1.15 -0.68 -16.63
CA MET A 2 0.13 -1.40 -16.69
C MET A 2 1.18 -0.72 -15.82
N TYR A 3 1.69 -1.41 -14.81
CA TYR A 3 2.77 -0.88 -13.98
C TYR A 3 4.04 -0.71 -14.80
N SER A 4 4.74 0.42 -14.62
CA SER A 4 6.05 0.60 -15.23
C SER A 4 7.00 -0.45 -14.67
N LYS A 5 7.38 -1.41 -15.53
CA LYS A 5 8.46 -2.36 -15.25
C LYS A 5 9.84 -1.71 -15.41
N ASP A 6 9.87 -0.42 -15.71
CA ASP A 6 11.07 0.30 -16.03
C ASP A 6 11.50 1.22 -14.89
N ILE A 7 12.64 0.86 -14.30
CA ILE A 7 13.35 1.62 -13.28
C ILE A 7 13.71 3.04 -13.75
N PHE A 8 13.92 3.27 -15.05
CA PHE A 8 14.23 4.61 -15.56
C PHE A 8 13.05 5.57 -15.33
N HIS A 9 11.84 5.21 -15.76
CA HIS A 9 10.63 6.02 -15.54
C HIS A 9 10.30 6.22 -14.06
N ILE A 10 10.56 5.20 -13.23
CA ILE A 10 10.35 5.30 -11.77
C ILE A 10 11.32 6.32 -11.18
N THR A 11 12.61 6.22 -11.52
CA THR A 11 13.63 7.16 -11.00
C THR A 11 13.41 8.58 -11.50
N ASP A 12 12.90 8.76 -12.72
CA ASP A 12 12.59 10.08 -13.28
C ASP A 12 11.44 10.75 -12.52
N ARG A 13 10.35 10.00 -12.29
CA ARG A 13 9.21 10.48 -11.49
C ARG A 13 9.60 10.84 -10.05
N LEU A 14 10.43 10.02 -9.41
CA LEU A 14 10.93 10.31 -8.07
C LEU A 14 11.78 11.59 -8.04
N ARG A 15 12.65 11.79 -9.03
CA ARG A 15 13.45 13.02 -9.14
C ARG A 15 12.57 14.24 -9.37
N GLU A 16 11.57 14.13 -10.24
CA GLU A 16 10.62 15.20 -10.52
C GLU A 16 9.84 15.60 -9.27
N ALA A 17 9.24 14.63 -8.57
CA ALA A 17 8.44 14.86 -7.36
C ALA A 17 9.27 15.50 -6.23
N LEU A 18 10.55 15.13 -6.12
CA LEU A 18 11.45 15.64 -5.08
C LEU A 18 12.29 16.86 -5.51
N GLY A 19 12.17 17.31 -6.77
CA GLY A 19 12.98 18.41 -7.31
C GLY A 19 14.48 18.10 -7.40
N LEU A 20 14.86 16.82 -7.52
CA LEU A 20 16.25 16.38 -7.54
C LEU A 20 16.85 16.48 -8.94
N LYS A 21 18.12 16.90 -9.02
CA LYS A 21 18.79 17.13 -10.30
C LYS A 21 19.66 15.96 -10.74
N SER A 22 20.07 15.09 -9.81
CA SER A 22 21.01 14.01 -10.10
C SER A 22 20.60 12.66 -9.51
N ASP A 23 21.11 11.59 -10.13
CA ASP A 23 21.01 10.22 -9.59
C ASP A 23 21.75 10.06 -8.27
N THR A 24 22.76 10.90 -8.00
CA THR A 24 23.49 10.89 -6.73
C THR A 24 22.57 11.35 -5.60
N ASP A 25 21.81 12.42 -5.83
CA ASP A 25 20.87 12.95 -4.84
C ASP A 25 19.74 11.94 -4.59
N LEU A 26 19.21 11.33 -5.67
CA LEU A 26 18.18 10.29 -5.54
C LEU A 26 18.69 9.05 -4.79
N ALA A 27 19.91 8.60 -5.07
CA ALA A 27 20.50 7.47 -4.36
C ALA A 27 20.61 7.76 -2.85
N GLY A 28 21.01 8.98 -2.49
CA GLY A 28 21.05 9.45 -1.10
C GLY A 28 19.67 9.41 -0.43
N GLU A 29 18.63 9.92 -1.10
CA GLU A 29 17.24 9.89 -0.59
C GLU A 29 16.69 8.46 -0.45
N LEU A 30 17.09 7.55 -1.34
CA LEU A 30 16.77 6.11 -1.27
C LEU A 30 17.60 5.34 -0.22
N GLY A 31 18.54 5.99 0.48
CA GLY A 31 19.39 5.33 1.46
C GLY A 31 20.38 4.32 0.86
N MET A 32 20.74 4.46 -0.42
CA MET A 32 21.66 3.56 -1.11
C MET A 32 22.82 4.30 -1.77
N THR A 33 23.85 3.55 -2.17
CA THR A 33 24.98 4.15 -2.92
C THR A 33 24.60 4.42 -4.37
N LEU A 34 25.22 5.41 -5.01
CA LEU A 34 25.07 5.65 -6.46
C LEU A 34 25.41 4.40 -7.29
N GLY A 35 26.41 3.62 -6.86
CA GLY A 35 26.78 2.37 -7.50
C GLY A 35 25.65 1.33 -7.45
N ALA A 36 24.97 1.21 -6.31
CA ALA A 36 23.81 0.32 -6.16
C ALA A 36 22.66 0.75 -7.07
N LEU A 37 22.30 2.03 -7.10
CA LEU A 37 21.26 2.55 -7.99
C LEU A 37 21.60 2.31 -9.47
N ARG A 38 22.85 2.53 -9.88
CA ARG A 38 23.31 2.22 -11.24
C ARG A 38 23.21 0.73 -11.57
N ASN A 39 23.54 -0.14 -10.62
CA ASN A 39 23.40 -1.58 -10.82
C ASN A 39 21.93 -2.00 -11.02
N HIS A 40 21.00 -1.42 -10.26
CA HIS A 40 19.56 -1.60 -10.48
C HIS A 40 19.13 -1.16 -11.88
N LYS A 41 19.56 0.04 -12.32
CA LYS A 41 19.29 0.55 -13.68
C LYS A 41 19.84 -0.39 -14.76
N THR A 42 21.09 -0.83 -14.63
CA THR A 42 21.72 -1.76 -15.59
C THR A 42 21.02 -3.10 -15.65
N ARG A 43 20.65 -3.66 -14.49
CA ARG A 43 19.95 -4.95 -14.41
C ARG A 43 18.44 -4.85 -14.69
N ARG A 44 17.93 -3.64 -14.87
CA ARG A 44 16.49 -3.35 -15.01
C ARG A 44 15.67 -3.95 -13.87
N THR A 45 16.20 -3.87 -12.65
CA THR A 45 15.51 -4.30 -11.43
C THR A 45 15.06 -3.10 -10.63
N ILE A 46 13.92 -3.22 -9.94
CA ILE A 46 13.33 -2.14 -9.18
C ILE A 46 13.54 -2.42 -7.68
N PRO A 47 14.22 -1.52 -6.93
CA PRO A 47 14.40 -1.66 -5.49
C PRO A 47 13.11 -1.23 -4.76
N TYR A 48 12.08 -2.08 -4.82
CA TYR A 48 10.74 -1.74 -4.34
C TYR A 48 10.73 -1.34 -2.86
N GLY A 49 11.50 -2.02 -2.00
CA GLY A 49 11.59 -1.70 -0.58
C GLY A 49 12.07 -0.27 -0.33
N GLN A 50 13.19 0.13 -0.94
CA GLN A 50 13.78 1.47 -0.76
C GLN A 50 12.91 2.56 -1.37
N ILE A 51 12.30 2.29 -2.54
CA ILE A 51 11.36 3.23 -3.15
C ILE A 51 10.14 3.42 -2.26
N ALA A 52 9.59 2.34 -1.72
CA ALA A 52 8.41 2.40 -0.87
C ALA A 52 8.71 3.15 0.43
N GLU A 53 9.87 2.89 1.04
CA GLU A 53 10.29 3.59 2.25
C GLU A 53 10.46 5.10 2.01
N LEU A 54 11.10 5.49 0.90
CA LEU A 54 11.21 6.88 0.48
C LEU A 54 9.82 7.51 0.26
N CYS A 55 8.92 6.80 -0.44
CA CYS A 55 7.57 7.26 -0.69
C CYS A 55 6.81 7.51 0.61
N SER A 56 6.89 6.57 1.54
CA SER A 56 6.29 6.73 2.86
C SER A 56 6.86 7.93 3.62
N ARG A 57 8.19 8.07 3.66
CA ARG A 57 8.86 9.15 4.41
C ARG A 57 8.54 10.54 3.84
N LYS A 58 8.31 10.64 2.53
CA LYS A 58 8.06 11.92 1.83
C LYS A 58 6.59 12.16 1.50
N GLY A 59 5.69 11.24 1.86
CA GLY A 59 4.26 11.33 1.51
C GLY A 59 3.96 11.20 0.01
N ILE A 60 4.84 10.55 -0.76
CA ILE A 60 4.65 10.31 -2.19
C ILE A 60 3.80 9.06 -2.38
N SER A 61 2.89 9.08 -3.36
CA SER A 61 2.07 7.93 -3.73
C SER A 61 2.89 6.90 -4.51
N MET A 62 3.02 5.68 -3.96
CA MET A 62 3.62 4.56 -4.70
C MET A 62 2.86 4.25 -5.99
N ASP A 63 1.53 4.35 -5.99
CA ASP A 63 0.75 4.10 -7.20
C ASP A 63 1.14 5.09 -8.32
N TRP A 64 1.31 6.37 -8.00
CA TRP A 64 1.82 7.34 -8.97
C TRP A 64 3.27 7.06 -9.38
N VAL A 65 4.13 6.66 -8.46
CA VAL A 65 5.54 6.31 -8.75
C VAL A 65 5.67 5.09 -9.63
N LEU A 66 4.74 4.12 -9.56
CA LEU A 66 4.81 2.92 -10.38
C LEU A 66 4.02 3.04 -11.69
N THR A 67 2.86 3.69 -11.67
CA THR A 67 1.95 3.77 -12.84
C THR A 67 2.04 5.08 -13.60
N GLY A 68 2.26 6.19 -12.90
CA GLY A 68 2.32 7.55 -13.45
C GLY A 68 0.97 8.23 -13.41
N GLU A 69 -0.03 7.52 -12.89
CA GLU A 69 -1.42 7.93 -12.81
C GLU A 69 -1.78 8.30 -11.36
N GLY A 70 -2.81 9.13 -11.20
CA GLY A 70 -3.25 9.61 -9.89
C GLY A 70 -2.41 10.77 -9.33
N SER A 71 -2.63 11.08 -8.06
CA SER A 71 -1.95 12.18 -7.37
C SER A 71 -0.52 11.81 -6.99
N ILE A 72 0.43 12.73 -7.22
CA ILE A 72 1.84 12.58 -6.79
C ILE A 72 1.92 12.39 -5.27
N TRP A 73 1.18 13.21 -4.53
CA TRP A 73 1.16 13.21 -3.08
C TRP A 73 0.01 12.35 -2.59
N LYS A 74 0.26 11.57 -1.53
CA LYS A 74 -0.82 10.93 -0.80
C LYS A 74 -1.74 12.02 -0.25
N PRO A 75 -3.07 11.86 -0.34
CA PRO A 75 -3.97 12.73 0.39
C PRO A 75 -3.59 12.72 1.88
N ASP A 76 -3.76 13.86 2.54
CA ASP A 76 -3.53 14.00 3.98
C ASP A 76 -4.65 13.27 4.72
N ILE A 77 -4.52 11.95 4.81
CA ILE A 77 -5.43 11.09 5.55
C ILE A 77 -4.78 10.93 6.93
N HIS A 78 -5.51 11.30 7.97
CA HIS A 78 -5.04 11.18 9.36
C HIS A 78 -4.44 9.80 9.60
N HIS A 79 -3.20 9.80 10.10
CA HIS A 79 -2.39 8.63 10.47
C HIS A 79 -3.23 7.69 11.36
N TYR A 80 -3.84 6.68 10.76
CA TYR A 80 -4.39 5.56 11.52
C TYR A 80 -3.24 4.61 11.76
N ASP A 81 -3.02 4.25 13.03
CA ASP A 81 -2.09 3.19 13.40
C ASP A 81 -2.71 1.85 13.00
N ASP A 82 -2.66 1.54 11.70
CA ASP A 82 -3.07 0.27 11.12
C ASP A 82 -1.99 -0.82 11.33
N SER A 83 -1.13 -0.66 12.33
CA SER A 83 -0.13 -1.65 12.71
C SER A 83 -0.84 -2.94 13.14
N VAL A 84 -0.79 -3.95 12.29
CA VAL A 84 -1.27 -5.29 12.62
C VAL A 84 -0.18 -5.99 13.46
N PRO A 85 -0.44 -6.37 14.73
CA PRO A 85 0.55 -7.03 15.56
C PRO A 85 1.07 -8.32 14.91
N GLY A 86 2.39 -8.48 14.86
CA GLY A 86 3.05 -9.66 14.26
C GLY A 86 3.17 -9.63 12.74
N VAL A 87 2.82 -8.52 12.09
CA VAL A 87 2.92 -8.32 10.64
C VAL A 87 3.93 -7.21 10.35
N GLU A 88 5.20 -7.58 10.26
CA GLU A 88 6.33 -6.65 10.22
C GLU A 88 6.96 -6.53 8.83
N ASN A 89 6.91 -7.59 8.04
CA ASN A 89 7.54 -7.64 6.72
C ASN A 89 6.54 -7.91 5.58
N PHE A 90 6.99 -7.72 4.34
CA PHE A 90 6.18 -7.90 3.13
C PHE A 90 5.51 -9.28 3.09
N SER A 91 6.24 -10.33 3.43
CA SER A 91 5.78 -11.72 3.37
C SER A 91 4.63 -11.97 4.34
N GLN A 92 4.77 -11.50 5.57
CA GLN A 92 3.70 -11.54 6.57
C GLN A 92 2.50 -10.70 6.15
N ARG A 93 2.73 -9.53 5.55
CA ARG A 93 1.65 -8.66 5.03
C ARG A 93 0.89 -9.33 3.89
N LEU A 94 1.60 -9.96 2.97
CA LEU A 94 1.00 -10.71 1.87
C LEU A 94 0.16 -11.88 2.39
N GLN A 95 0.72 -12.67 3.31
CA GLN A 95 0.00 -13.77 3.94
C GLN A 95 -1.26 -13.26 4.67
N TYR A 96 -1.13 -12.17 5.42
CA TYR A 96 -2.25 -11.55 6.14
C TYR A 96 -3.37 -11.11 5.18
N LEU A 97 -3.02 -10.43 4.07
CA LEU A 97 -3.99 -10.04 3.04
C LEU A 97 -4.73 -11.25 2.48
N ARG A 98 -4.00 -12.28 2.09
CA ARG A 98 -4.57 -13.50 1.52
C ARG A 98 -5.57 -14.16 2.48
N GLU A 99 -5.17 -14.37 3.73
CA GLU A 99 -5.96 -15.13 4.70
C GLU A 99 -7.11 -14.33 5.32
N ASN A 100 -6.89 -13.06 5.64
CA ASN A 100 -7.83 -12.29 6.47
C ASN A 100 -8.73 -11.36 5.64
N ILE A 101 -8.24 -10.90 4.48
CA ILE A 101 -8.92 -9.85 3.71
C ILE A 101 -9.55 -10.41 2.47
N PHE A 102 -8.75 -11.12 1.67
CA PHE A 102 -9.26 -11.82 0.51
C PHE A 102 -9.98 -13.10 0.93
N ARG A 103 -9.60 -13.66 2.08
CA ARG A 103 -10.13 -14.92 2.63
C ARG A 103 -9.96 -16.07 1.64
N GLU A 104 -8.84 -16.04 0.91
CA GLU A 104 -8.48 -17.01 -0.11
C GLU A 104 -7.45 -17.99 0.46
N GLY A 105 -7.62 -19.28 0.15
CA GLY A 105 -6.57 -20.27 0.39
C GLY A 105 -5.40 -20.10 -0.59
N PRO A 106 -4.24 -20.72 -0.34
CA PRO A 106 -3.09 -20.65 -1.26
C PRO A 106 -3.44 -21.02 -2.70
N GLU A 107 -4.20 -22.11 -2.91
CA GLU A 107 -4.57 -22.57 -4.27
C GLU A 107 -5.49 -21.60 -4.99
N GLU A 108 -6.45 -21.02 -4.28
CA GLU A 108 -7.37 -20.04 -4.85
C GLU A 108 -6.61 -18.78 -5.25
N PHE A 109 -5.69 -18.31 -4.40
CA PHE A 109 -4.86 -17.14 -4.66
C PHE A 109 -3.88 -17.34 -5.84
N ILE A 110 -3.26 -18.52 -5.91
CA ILE A 110 -2.40 -18.92 -7.04
C ILE A 110 -3.19 -18.88 -8.34
N HIS A 111 -4.39 -19.45 -8.34
CA HIS A 111 -5.27 -19.47 -9.51
C HIS A 111 -5.76 -18.07 -9.86
N SER A 112 -6.14 -17.26 -8.88
CA SER A 112 -6.73 -15.94 -9.07
C SER A 112 -5.74 -14.92 -9.66
N LEU A 113 -4.45 -15.08 -9.37
CA LEU A 113 -3.35 -14.26 -9.90
C LEU A 113 -2.59 -14.91 -11.06
N GLU A 114 -2.93 -16.13 -11.46
CA GLU A 114 -2.22 -16.91 -12.49
C GLU A 114 -0.70 -17.02 -12.23
N ILE A 115 -0.32 -17.22 -10.96
CA ILE A 115 1.07 -17.45 -10.56
C ILE A 115 1.32 -18.93 -10.30
N THR A 116 2.56 -19.31 -9.99
CA THR A 116 2.88 -20.69 -9.58
C THR A 116 2.89 -20.82 -8.06
N ARG A 117 2.66 -22.03 -7.56
CA ARG A 117 2.81 -22.35 -6.13
C ARG A 117 4.17 -21.96 -5.58
N GLN A 118 5.24 -22.34 -6.29
CA GLN A 118 6.60 -21.97 -5.92
C GLN A 118 6.76 -20.45 -5.79
N HIS A 119 6.17 -19.66 -6.69
CA HIS A 119 6.23 -18.21 -6.62
C HIS A 119 5.59 -17.70 -5.32
N LEU A 120 4.38 -18.16 -4.98
CA LEU A 120 3.71 -17.74 -3.74
C LEU A 120 4.51 -18.16 -2.50
N GLU A 121 4.99 -19.41 -2.46
CA GLU A 121 5.78 -19.94 -1.34
C GLU A 121 7.05 -19.13 -1.10
N GLU A 122 7.79 -18.77 -2.16
CA GLU A 122 8.98 -17.94 -2.05
C GLU A 122 8.68 -16.52 -1.54
N LEU A 123 7.54 -15.94 -1.94
CA LEU A 123 7.10 -14.63 -1.45
C LEU A 123 6.70 -14.68 0.02
N GLU A 124 5.93 -15.69 0.45
CA GLU A 124 5.46 -15.84 1.84
C GLU A 124 6.57 -16.30 2.79
N ALA A 125 7.58 -17.03 2.27
CA ALA A 125 8.78 -17.37 3.02
C ALA A 125 9.79 -16.20 3.12
N GLY A 126 9.59 -15.12 2.35
CA GLY A 126 10.50 -13.98 2.29
C GLY A 126 11.83 -14.28 1.61
N THR A 127 11.92 -15.38 0.86
CA THR A 127 13.12 -15.72 0.08
C THR A 127 13.14 -15.01 -1.29
N ARG A 128 12.03 -14.38 -1.66
CA ARG A 128 11.87 -13.60 -2.90
C ARG A 128 11.19 -12.26 -2.61
N GLU A 129 11.68 -11.21 -3.26
CA GLU A 129 11.01 -9.91 -3.30
C GLU A 129 9.91 -9.87 -4.38
N PRO A 130 8.83 -9.11 -4.17
CA PRO A 130 7.81 -8.93 -5.18
C PRO A 130 8.39 -8.27 -6.43
N ASP A 131 8.00 -8.79 -7.60
CA ASP A 131 8.31 -8.15 -8.88
C ASP A 131 7.14 -7.32 -9.41
N GLY A 132 7.41 -6.44 -10.38
CA GLY A 132 6.39 -5.57 -10.93
C GLY A 132 5.25 -6.31 -11.64
N ARG A 133 5.47 -7.54 -12.13
CA ARG A 133 4.39 -8.34 -12.72
C ARG A 133 3.45 -8.80 -11.61
N PHE A 134 3.98 -9.33 -10.52
CA PHE A 134 3.19 -9.71 -9.36
C PHE A 134 2.38 -8.53 -8.82
N LEU A 135 3.00 -7.38 -8.59
CA LEU A 135 2.30 -6.17 -8.11
C LEU A 135 1.20 -5.71 -9.09
N THR A 136 1.45 -5.84 -10.41
CA THR A 136 0.43 -5.57 -11.43
C THR A 136 -0.77 -6.47 -11.31
N LEU A 137 -0.53 -7.79 -11.20
CA LEU A 137 -1.60 -8.79 -11.12
C LEU A 137 -2.40 -8.59 -9.83
N LEU A 138 -1.71 -8.37 -8.71
CA LEU A 138 -2.32 -8.13 -7.42
C LEU A 138 -3.23 -6.89 -7.47
N HIS A 139 -2.71 -5.76 -7.92
CA HIS A 139 -3.52 -4.55 -8.01
C HIS A 139 -4.64 -4.66 -9.04
N SER A 140 -4.40 -5.27 -10.20
CA SER A 140 -5.43 -5.45 -11.22
C SER A 140 -6.56 -6.35 -10.74
N LYS A 141 -6.25 -7.38 -9.94
CA LYS A 141 -7.24 -8.31 -9.40
C LYS A 141 -8.03 -7.70 -8.25
N TYR A 142 -7.35 -7.01 -7.35
CA TYR A 142 -7.90 -6.48 -6.11
C TYR A 142 -8.00 -4.94 -6.14
N HIS A 143 -8.29 -4.37 -7.32
CA HIS A 143 -8.32 -2.92 -7.60
C HIS A 143 -8.88 -2.09 -6.43
N GLY A 144 -8.05 -1.19 -5.87
CA GLY A 144 -8.44 -0.29 -4.78
C GLY A 144 -8.67 -0.95 -3.41
N ARG A 145 -8.49 -2.27 -3.28
CA ARG A 145 -8.62 -3.00 -2.01
C ARG A 145 -7.30 -3.14 -1.25
N VAL A 146 -6.16 -2.81 -1.86
CA VAL A 146 -4.84 -2.90 -1.20
C VAL A 146 -4.02 -1.66 -1.52
N ASP A 147 -3.53 -1.00 -0.47
CA ASP A 147 -2.50 0.03 -0.59
C ASP A 147 -1.12 -0.65 -0.73
N LEU A 148 -0.47 -0.44 -1.87
CA LEU A 148 0.84 -1.03 -2.14
C LEU A 148 1.95 -0.51 -1.21
N ASN A 149 1.81 0.71 -0.67
CA ASN A 149 2.74 1.20 0.35
C ASN A 149 2.60 0.36 1.61
N TRP A 150 1.38 0.16 2.12
CA TRP A 150 1.20 -0.68 3.30
C TRP A 150 1.76 -2.07 3.05
N LEU A 151 1.46 -2.70 1.91
CA LEU A 151 1.99 -4.02 1.58
C LEU A 151 3.54 -4.06 1.56
N LEU A 152 4.19 -3.04 1.01
CA LEU A 152 5.64 -3.06 0.86
C LEU A 152 6.39 -2.62 2.13
N THR A 153 5.87 -1.63 2.87
CA THR A 153 6.59 -1.01 4.01
C THR A 153 5.91 -1.19 5.35
N GLY A 154 4.62 -1.53 5.38
CA GLY A 154 3.80 -1.49 6.59
C GLY A 154 3.43 -0.05 7.00
N THR A 155 3.73 0.94 6.17
CA THR A 155 3.56 2.37 6.49
C THR A 155 2.57 3.02 5.53
N SER A 156 1.27 2.76 5.75
CA SER A 156 0.13 3.42 5.12
C SER A 156 -1.17 2.81 5.69
N HIS A 157 -2.32 3.18 5.13
CA HIS A 157 -3.55 2.48 5.40
C HIS A 157 -3.57 1.08 4.83
N PHE A 158 -4.29 0.21 5.52
CA PHE A 158 -4.52 -1.16 5.10
C PHE A 158 -5.20 -1.26 3.72
N PHE A 159 -6.19 -0.39 3.47
CA PHE A 159 -6.93 -0.28 2.22
C PHE A 159 -6.47 0.94 1.43
N ALA A 160 -6.42 0.83 0.10
CA ALA A 160 -6.23 2.02 -0.73
C ALA A 160 -7.41 2.98 -0.47
N PRO A 161 -7.17 4.28 -0.25
CA PRO A 161 -8.27 5.22 -0.13
C PRO A 161 -9.12 5.13 -1.41
N PRO A 162 -10.46 5.14 -1.31
CA PRO A 162 -11.31 5.07 -2.49
C PRO A 162 -10.87 6.12 -3.50
N SER A 163 -10.47 5.65 -4.68
CA SER A 163 -9.92 6.48 -5.75
C SER A 163 -11.03 7.25 -6.46
N GLU A 164 -11.69 8.16 -5.75
CA GLU A 164 -12.49 9.24 -6.33
C GLU A 164 -12.97 10.16 -5.19
N SER A 165 -12.43 11.38 -5.19
CA SER A 165 -13.07 12.58 -4.65
C SER A 165 -14.00 12.38 -3.45
N LEU A 166 -13.45 12.41 -2.24
CA LEU A 166 -14.09 13.28 -1.26
C LEU A 166 -13.79 14.70 -1.75
N PRO A 167 -14.79 15.48 -2.22
CA PRO A 167 -14.55 16.88 -2.51
C PRO A 167 -13.91 17.48 -1.26
N ARG A 168 -12.80 18.22 -1.39
CA ARG A 168 -12.20 18.96 -0.25
C ARG A 168 -13.23 19.84 0.48
N ALA A 169 -14.34 20.17 -0.19
CA ALA A 169 -15.51 20.82 0.40
C ALA A 169 -16.18 20.01 1.53
N VAL A 170 -16.20 18.67 1.48
CA VAL A 170 -16.85 17.83 2.50
C VAL A 170 -15.96 17.62 3.73
N ALA A 171 -14.63 17.65 3.57
CA ALA A 171 -13.70 17.57 4.71
C ALA A 171 -13.52 18.91 5.46
N GLN A 172 -13.81 20.05 4.80
CA GLN A 172 -13.73 21.39 5.39
C GLN A 172 -15.08 21.94 5.86
N GLN A 173 -16.20 21.33 5.44
CA GLN A 173 -17.48 21.54 6.08
C GLN A 173 -17.58 20.52 7.21
N GLY A 174 -17.87 20.99 8.43
CA GLY A 174 -18.11 20.10 9.57
C GLY A 174 -19.04 18.95 9.17
N SER A 175 -18.79 17.78 9.75
CA SER A 175 -19.49 16.51 9.47
C SER A 175 -20.91 16.74 8.93
N PRO A 176 -21.24 16.28 7.70
CA PRO A 176 -22.59 16.40 7.16
C PRO A 176 -23.60 15.56 7.94
N TYR A 177 -23.11 14.71 8.86
CA TYR A 177 -23.92 13.91 9.76
C TYR A 177 -24.21 14.73 11.02
N ASP A 178 -25.49 15.07 11.19
CA ASP A 178 -26.05 15.56 12.46
C ASP A 178 -25.71 14.56 13.57
N ASP A 179 -25.31 15.06 14.74
CA ASP A 179 -24.99 14.26 15.94
C ASP A 179 -26.07 13.21 16.25
N THR A 180 -27.32 13.50 15.87
CA THR A 180 -28.46 12.58 15.98
C THR A 180 -28.27 11.32 15.14
N LEU A 181 -27.85 11.44 13.88
CA LEU A 181 -27.64 10.30 12.99
C LEU A 181 -26.41 9.48 13.42
N MET A 182 -25.34 10.14 13.89
CA MET A 182 -24.18 9.44 14.43
C MET A 182 -24.54 8.65 15.69
N LYS A 183 -25.42 9.20 16.53
CA LYS A 183 -25.94 8.51 17.70
C LYS A 183 -26.77 7.28 17.33
N ASP A 184 -27.64 7.39 16.32
CA ASP A 184 -28.45 6.27 15.84
C ASP A 184 -27.58 5.16 15.24
N VAL A 185 -26.53 5.53 14.49
CA VAL A 185 -25.55 4.55 13.95
C VAL A 185 -24.79 3.87 15.08
N ILE A 186 -24.31 4.62 16.07
CA ILE A 186 -23.63 4.04 17.24
C ILE A 186 -24.56 3.08 17.99
N GLU A 187 -25.80 3.48 18.24
CA GLU A 187 -26.78 2.65 18.95
C GLU A 187 -27.11 1.37 18.17
N THR A 188 -27.26 1.46 16.85
CA THR A 188 -27.47 0.29 15.97
C THR A 188 -26.27 -0.65 15.99
N VAL A 189 -25.05 -0.11 15.93
CA VAL A 189 -23.82 -0.91 15.98
C VAL A 189 -23.66 -1.58 17.35
N GLU A 190 -23.94 -0.88 18.45
CA GLU A 190 -23.94 -1.44 19.80
C GLU A 190 -24.98 -2.55 19.99
N GLU A 191 -26.15 -2.42 19.37
CA GLU A 191 -27.19 -3.45 19.37
C GLU A 191 -26.74 -4.70 18.62
N ILE A 192 -26.19 -4.55 17.41
CA ILE A 192 -25.62 -5.67 16.63
C ILE A 192 -24.49 -6.35 17.40
N ILE A 193 -23.60 -5.58 18.03
CA ILE A 193 -22.49 -6.13 18.82
C ILE A 193 -23.00 -6.95 20.01
N ARG A 194 -24.11 -6.52 20.63
CA ARG A 194 -24.76 -7.23 21.74
C ARG A 194 -25.45 -8.51 21.27
N GLU A 195 -26.13 -8.47 20.13
CA GLU A 195 -26.82 -9.63 19.55
C GLU A 195 -25.83 -10.69 19.05
N GLU A 196 -24.75 -10.28 18.41
CA GLU A 196 -23.73 -11.16 17.84
C GLU A 196 -22.65 -11.58 18.85
N GLY A 197 -22.73 -11.09 20.10
CA GLY A 197 -21.76 -11.41 21.16
C GLY A 197 -20.33 -10.96 20.87
N LEU A 198 -20.18 -9.94 20.02
CA LEU A 198 -18.87 -9.39 19.64
C LEU A 198 -18.31 -8.54 20.78
N SER A 199 -17.01 -8.63 21.04
CA SER A 199 -16.35 -7.82 22.07
C SER A 199 -15.54 -6.73 21.39
N ILE A 200 -15.86 -5.46 21.69
CA ILE A 200 -15.04 -4.32 21.26
C ILE A 200 -13.80 -4.28 22.17
N PRO A 201 -12.57 -4.37 21.62
CA PRO A 201 -11.37 -4.22 22.43
C PRO A 201 -11.34 -2.83 23.07
N PRO A 202 -10.92 -2.72 24.35
CA PRO A 202 -10.92 -1.44 25.04
C PRO A 202 -10.00 -0.42 24.34
N GLU A 203 -10.45 0.82 24.27
CA GLU A 203 -9.65 1.94 23.75
C GLU A 203 -8.30 2.01 24.48
N LYS A 204 -7.20 1.98 23.72
CA LYS A 204 -5.87 2.25 24.29
C LYS A 204 -5.82 3.73 24.64
N LYS A 205 -5.76 4.03 25.95
CA LYS A 205 -5.50 5.38 26.49
C LYS A 205 -4.12 5.90 26.10
#